data_AF-T2JFV1-F1
#
_entry.id   AF-T2JFV1-F1
#
_cell.length_a   1.000
_cell.length_b   1.000
_cell.length_c   1.000
_cell.angle_alpha   90.00
_cell.angle_beta   90.00
_cell.angle_gamma   90.00
#
_symmetry.space_group_name_H-M   'P 1'
#
loop_
_entity.id
_entity.type
_entity.pdbx_description
1 polymer ?
#
loop_
_entity_poly.entity_id
_entity_poly.type
_entity_poly.pdbx_seq_one_letter_code
_entity_poly.pdbx_strand_id
1 'polypeptide(L)' 'MGVALRKQGKYDEAIAAYKKAIEINPNDAFAYNNMGLALDDQGKYDEAIAAHKKSPRN' A
#
# COMPACT_ATOMS: atom_id res chain seq x y z
N MET A 1 -10.85 -3.63 -1.68
CA MET A 1 -11.33 -2.36 -1.09
C MET A 1 -10.28 -1.24 -1.19
N GLY A 2 -9.01 -1.47 -0.81
CA GLY A 2 -7.95 -0.45 -0.90
C GLY A 2 -7.77 0.19 -2.29
N VAL A 3 -7.85 -0.59 -3.38
CA VAL A 3 -7.68 -0.04 -4.75
C VAL A 3 -8.79 0.93 -5.11
N ALA A 4 -10.04 0.61 -4.72
CA ALA A 4 -11.17 1.49 -4.98
C ALA A 4 -11.05 2.81 -4.17
N LEU A 5 -10.59 2.73 -2.92
CA LEU A 5 -10.34 3.91 -2.07
C LEU A 5 -9.23 4.80 -2.66
N ARG A 6 -8.12 4.22 -3.13
CA ARG A 6 -7.05 4.96 -3.81
C ARG A 6 -7.57 5.71 -5.03
N LYS A 7 -8.36 5.04 -5.87
CA LYS A 7 -8.98 5.67 -7.06
C LYS A 7 -9.94 6.82 -6.74
N GLN A 8 -10.48 6.86 -5.51
CA GLN A 8 -11.33 7.95 -5.03
C GLN A 8 -10.52 9.08 -4.36
N GLY A 9 -9.18 9.02 -4.36
CA GLY A 9 -8.32 9.97 -3.66
C GLY A 9 -8.29 9.77 -2.13
N LYS A 10 -8.92 8.70 -1.62
CA LYS A 10 -8.97 8.37 -0.19
C LYS A 10 -7.74 7.56 0.22
N TYR A 11 -6.58 8.20 0.08
CA TYR A 11 -5.30 7.52 0.21
C TYR A 11 -5.04 6.96 1.62
N ASP A 12 -5.40 7.69 2.69
CA ASP A 12 -5.20 7.22 4.07
C ASP A 12 -6.05 5.97 4.38
N GLU A 13 -7.32 5.96 3.93
CA GLU A 13 -8.20 4.78 4.05
C GLU A 13 -7.67 3.60 3.24
N ALA A 14 -7.14 3.86 2.03
CA ALA A 14 -6.52 2.84 1.20
C ALA A 14 -5.29 2.23 1.88
N ILE A 15 -4.40 3.06 2.44
CA ILE A 15 -3.21 2.62 3.18
C ILE A 15 -3.62 1.79 4.40
N ALA A 16 -4.63 2.20 5.17
CA ALA A 16 -5.13 1.43 6.29
C ALA A 16 -5.66 0.05 5.86
N ALA A 17 -6.36 -0.02 4.72
CA ALA A 17 -6.83 -1.30 4.18
C ALA A 17 -5.67 -2.21 3.73
N TYR A 18 -4.63 -1.67 3.11
CA TYR A 18 -3.44 -2.45 2.71
C TYR A 18 -2.63 -2.90 3.92
N LYS A 19 -2.48 -2.08 4.96
CA LYS A 19 -1.84 -2.48 6.22
C LYS A 19 -2.54 -3.69 6.85
N LYS A 20 -3.88 -3.67 6.92
CA LYS A 20 -4.66 -4.84 7.39
C LYS A 20 -4.44 -6.08 6.53
N ALA A 21 -4.36 -5.92 5.20
CA ALA A 21 -4.08 -7.04 4.31
C ALA A 21 -2.68 -7.64 4.56
N ILE A 22 -1.68 -6.78 4.81
CA ILE A 22 -0.32 -7.18 5.18
C ILE A 22 -0.28 -7.87 6.55
N GLU A 23 -1.06 -7.41 7.53
CA GLU A 23 -1.17 -8.06 8.84
C GLU A 23 -1.75 -9.47 8.75
N ILE A 24 -2.72 -9.69 7.84
CA ILE A 24 -3.34 -11.00 7.60
C ILE A 24 -2.42 -11.90 6.77
N ASN A 25 -1.82 -11.36 5.71
CA ASN A 25 -0.88 -12.06 4.85
C ASN A 25 0.37 -11.20 4.63
N PRO A 26 1.42 -11.40 5.45
CA PRO A 26 2.68 -10.68 5.31
C PRO A 26 3.40 -10.94 3.99
N ASN A 27 2.98 -11.95 3.21
CA ASN A 27 3.55 -12.28 1.91
C ASN A 27 2.73 -11.72 0.73
N ASP A 28 1.71 -10.89 0.98
CA ASP A 28 0.92 -10.27 -0.09
C ASP A 28 1.69 -9.12 -0.76
N ALA A 29 2.46 -9.47 -1.79
CA ALA A 29 3.19 -8.50 -2.61
C ALA A 29 2.28 -7.43 -3.24
N PHE A 30 1.02 -7.76 -3.56
CA PHE A 30 0.08 -6.78 -4.12
C PHE A 30 -0.32 -5.74 -3.07
N ALA A 31 -0.47 -6.12 -1.81
CA ALA A 31 -0.79 -5.19 -0.74
C ALA A 31 0.35 -4.18 -0.51
N TYR A 32 1.61 -4.65 -0.47
CA TYR A 32 2.77 -3.76 -0.36
C TYR A 32 2.90 -2.82 -1.55
N ASN A 33 2.78 -3.34 -2.77
CA ASN A 33 2.91 -2.53 -3.98
C ASN A 33 1.83 -1.45 -4.06
N ASN A 34 0.57 -1.80 -3.77
CA ASN A 34 -0.51 -0.84 -3.81
C ASN A 34 -0.49 0.17 -2.64
N MET A 35 0.06 -0.22 -1.49
CA MET A 35 0.34 0.71 -0.39
C MET A 35 1.42 1.71 -0.79
N GLY A 36 2.50 1.25 -1.44
CA GLY A 36 3.55 2.11 -1.97
C GLY A 36 3.00 3.14 -2.95
N LEU A 37 2.18 2.70 -3.91
CA LEU A 37 1.52 3.62 -4.85
C LEU A 37 0.60 4.63 -4.17
N ALA A 38 -0.16 4.22 -3.15
CA ALA A 38 -1.02 5.17 -2.41
C ALA A 38 -0.22 6.20 -1.60
N LEU A 39 0.98 5.84 -1.13
CA LEU A 39 1.92 6.76 -0.46
C LEU A 39 2.58 7.70 -1.47
N ASP A 40 2.92 7.20 -2.67
CA ASP A 40 3.43 8.00 -3.78
C ASP A 40 2.42 9.06 -4.24
N ASP A 41 1.14 8.67 -4.38
CA ASP A 41 0.03 9.56 -4.69
C ASP A 41 -0.18 10.67 -3.62
N GLN A 42 0.29 10.45 -2.36
CA GLN A 42 0.29 11.45 -1.28
C GLN A 42 1.58 12.30 -1.23
N GLY A 43 2.57 12.01 -2.07
CA GLY A 43 3.90 12.63 -2.02
C GLY A 43 4.81 12.10 -0.88
N LYS A 44 4.44 10.99 -0.24
CA LYS A 44 5.20 10.35 0.84
C LYS A 44 6.21 9.35 0.26
N TYR A 45 7.16 9.86 -0.51
CA TYR A 45 8.07 9.05 -1.31
C TYR A 45 8.95 8.10 -0.49
N ASP A 46 9.45 8.54 0.67
CA ASP A 46 10.29 7.69 1.53
C ASP A 46 9.51 6.49 2.07
N GLU A 47 8.26 6.70 2.48
CA GLU A 47 7.38 5.64 2.95
C GLU A 47 6.99 4.70 1.79
N ALA A 48 6.75 5.24 0.59
CA ALA A 48 6.47 4.45 -0.60
C ALA A 48 7.64 3.51 -0.94
N ILE A 49 8.87 4.03 -0.94
CA ILE A 49 10.08 3.23 -1.17
C ILE A 49 10.21 2.13 -0.11
N ALA A 50 9.95 2.44 1.17
CA ALA A 50 9.98 1.45 2.23
C ALA A 50 8.92 0.34 2.02
N ALA A 51 7.71 0.70 1.59
CA ALA A 51 6.66 -0.26 1.28
C ALA A 51 7.05 -1.17 0.10
N HIS A 52 7.58 -0.62 -0.99
CA HIS A 52 8.03 -1.40 -2.13
C HIS A 52 9.22 -2.32 -1.80
N LYS A 53 10.16 -1.87 -0.96
CA LYS A 53 11.29 -2.71 -0.50
C LYS A 53 10.85 -3.87 0.38
N LYS A 54 9.76 -3.71 1.14
CA LYS A 54 9.20 -4.76 1.99
C LYS A 54 8.34 -5.76 1.22
N SER A 55 7.96 -5.45 -0.03
CA SER A 55 7.23 -6.37 -0.88
C SER A 55 8.04 -7.66 -1.06
N PRO A 56 7.54 -8.82 -0.62
CA PRO A 56 8.19 -10.09 -0.89
C PRO A 56 8.30 -10.30 -2.39
N ARG A 57 9.44 -10.86 -2.84
CA ARG A 57 9.57 -11.32 -4.21
C ARG A 57 8.71 -12.57 -4.35
N ASN A 58 7.65 -12.46 -5.14
CA ASN A 58 6.79 -13.58 -5.52
C ASN A 58 7.53 -14.53 -6.48
#